data_AF-A0A1W6CUH7-F1
#
_entry.id   AF-A0A1W6CUH7-F1
#
_cell.length_a   1.000
_cell.length_b   1.000
_cell.length_c   1.000
_cell.angle_alpha   90.00
_cell.angle_beta   90.00
_cell.angle_gamma   90.00
#
_symmetry.space_group_name_H-M   'P 1'
#
loop_
_entity.id
_entity.type
_entity.pdbx_description
1 polymer ?
#
loop_
_entity_poly.entity_id
_entity_poly.type
_entity_poly.pdbx_seq_one_letter_code
_entity_poly.pdbx_strand_id
1 'polypeptide(L)'
;MSASFPRAPDGEPHAWGLTGSRPEQVWERFSPAYEAQAERLVRALEARGWQVFLGGAGSEDGEYVAARRGDGQSLFLCHLEEPAEARAIAALDDAALARWLDEAGA
;
A
#
# COMPACT_ATOMS: atom_id res chain seq x y z
N MET A 1 -7.90 -1.52 12.58
CA MET A 1 -7.31 -2.47 11.63
C MET A 1 -8.37 -3.31 10.98
N SER A 2 -8.75 -2.89 9.78
CA SER A 2 -9.65 -3.58 8.86
C SER A 2 -9.01 -4.82 8.20
N ALA A 3 -7.69 -5.01 8.32
CA ALA A 3 -6.95 -6.16 7.78
C ALA A 3 -5.89 -6.71 8.76
N SER A 4 -5.54 -7.99 8.61
CA SER A 4 -4.42 -8.64 9.31
C SER A 4 -3.19 -8.69 8.39
N PHE A 5 -2.01 -8.36 8.92
CA PHE A 5 -0.73 -8.36 8.21
C PHE A 5 0.26 -9.37 8.81
N PRO A 6 1.13 -10.01 8.00
CA PRO A 6 1.10 -9.99 6.54
C PRO A 6 -0.17 -10.67 6.02
N ARG A 7 -0.69 -10.21 4.88
CA ARG A 7 -1.86 -10.81 4.27
C ARG A 7 -1.53 -12.20 3.74
N ALA A 8 -2.50 -13.11 3.78
CA ALA A 8 -2.35 -14.42 3.15
C ALA A 8 -2.27 -14.24 1.62
N PRO A 9 -1.41 -15.00 0.92
CA PRO A 9 -1.40 -15.00 -0.55
C PRO A 9 -2.79 -15.37 -1.07
N ASP A 10 -3.31 -14.58 -2.01
CA ASP A 10 -4.62 -14.78 -2.62
C ASP A 10 -4.60 -15.82 -3.77
N GLY A 11 -3.40 -16.26 -4.16
CA GLY A 11 -3.21 -17.22 -5.24
C GLY A 11 -3.27 -16.60 -6.64
N GLU A 12 -3.41 -15.27 -6.75
CA GLU A 12 -3.41 -14.59 -8.04
C GLU A 12 -1.99 -14.63 -8.66
N PRO A 13 -1.83 -15.24 -9.86
CA PRO A 13 -0.52 -15.58 -10.44
C PRO A 13 0.23 -14.35 -10.97
N HIS A 14 -0.45 -13.22 -11.01
CA HIS A 14 -0.07 -11.98 -11.66
C HIS A 14 0.37 -10.95 -10.60
N ALA A 15 1.36 -11.31 -9.78
CA ALA A 15 2.11 -10.38 -8.93
C ALA A 15 3.36 -9.93 -9.72
N TRP A 16 3.25 -8.88 -10.53
CA TRP A 16 4.21 -8.63 -11.63
C TRP A 16 5.51 -7.97 -11.16
N GLY A 17 6.59 -8.18 -11.92
CA GLY A 17 7.88 -7.50 -11.73
C GLY A 17 8.88 -8.24 -10.85
N LEU A 18 8.72 -9.55 -10.65
CA LEU A 18 9.70 -10.35 -9.93
C LEU A 18 11.09 -10.16 -10.54
N THR A 19 11.99 -9.60 -9.74
CA THR A 19 13.41 -9.44 -10.06
C THR A 19 14.11 -10.80 -10.06
N GLY A 20 13.52 -11.79 -9.37
CA GLY A 20 14.05 -13.15 -9.24
C GLY A 20 12.96 -14.22 -9.19
N SER A 21 13.30 -15.39 -8.65
CA SER A 21 12.35 -16.52 -8.52
C SER A 21 11.39 -16.38 -7.32
N ARG A 22 11.58 -15.36 -6.48
CA ARG A 22 10.83 -15.09 -5.25
C ARG A 22 10.68 -13.58 -5.03
N PRO A 23 9.62 -13.13 -4.35
CA PRO A 23 9.42 -11.72 -4.02
C PRO A 23 10.31 -11.30 -2.84
N GLU A 24 11.20 -10.35 -3.08
CA GLU A 24 12.22 -9.80 -2.17
C GLU A 24 12.15 -8.25 -2.10
N GLN A 25 11.57 -7.58 -3.09
CA GLN A 25 11.51 -6.12 -3.17
C GLN A 25 10.25 -5.53 -2.57
N VAL A 26 10.30 -4.26 -2.19
CA VAL A 26 9.16 -3.52 -1.60
C VAL A 26 7.97 -3.34 -2.54
N TRP A 27 8.18 -3.44 -3.86
CA TRP A 27 7.11 -3.43 -4.88
C TRP A 27 6.68 -4.84 -5.31
N GLU A 28 7.41 -5.88 -4.90
CA GLU A 28 7.06 -7.27 -5.21
C GLU A 28 6.03 -7.77 -4.19
N ARG A 29 4.78 -7.89 -4.64
CA ARG A 29 3.63 -8.24 -3.80
C ARG A 29 3.89 -9.47 -2.94
N PHE A 30 3.40 -9.42 -1.70
CA PHE A 30 3.58 -10.43 -0.65
C PHE A 30 5.04 -10.67 -0.21
N SER A 31 6.02 -9.91 -0.71
CA SER A 31 7.32 -9.87 -0.04
C SER A 31 7.13 -9.33 1.39
N PRO A 32 7.97 -9.74 2.35
CA PRO A 32 7.93 -9.16 3.69
C PRO A 32 8.05 -7.63 3.68
N ALA A 33 8.82 -7.06 2.75
CA ALA A 33 9.00 -5.62 2.62
C ALA A 33 7.73 -4.92 2.09
N TYR A 34 7.06 -5.54 1.13
CA TYR A 34 5.79 -5.06 0.56
C TYR A 34 4.69 -5.01 1.63
N GLU A 35 4.49 -6.12 2.36
CA GLU A 35 3.46 -6.19 3.39
C GLU A 35 3.75 -5.24 4.56
N ALA A 36 5.02 -5.03 4.91
CA ALA A 36 5.40 -4.05 5.92
C ALA A 36 5.09 -2.60 5.47
N GLN A 37 5.32 -2.27 4.20
CA GLN A 37 4.96 -0.97 3.65
C GLN A 37 3.43 -0.78 3.62
N ALA A 38 2.70 -1.80 3.16
CA ALA A 38 1.24 -1.81 3.14
C ALA A 38 0.67 -1.59 4.55
N GLU A 39 1.16 -2.36 5.52
CA GLU A 39 0.75 -2.25 6.92
C GLU A 39 1.02 -0.85 7.49
N ARG A 40 2.22 -0.30 7.21
CA ARG A 40 2.61 1.03 7.67
C ARG A 40 1.66 2.11 7.13
N LEU A 41 1.34 2.08 5.84
CA LEU A 41 0.39 3.03 5.23
C LEU A 41 -1.02 2.87 5.83
N VAL A 42 -1.50 1.64 5.94
CA VAL A 42 -2.81 1.34 6.52
C VAL A 42 -2.91 1.86 7.95
N ARG A 43 -1.91 1.59 8.80
CA ARG A 43 -1.88 2.09 10.18
C ARG A 43 -1.87 3.62 10.24
N ALA A 44 -1.09 4.28 9.38
CA ALA A 44 -1.00 5.73 9.35
C ALA A 44 -2.33 6.40 8.94
N LEU A 45 -3.02 5.83 7.95
CA LEU A 45 -4.34 6.30 7.51
C LEU A 45 -5.44 6.01 8.53
N GLU A 46 -5.47 4.80 9.10
CA GLU A 46 -6.46 4.43 10.12
C GLU A 46 -6.33 5.30 11.38
N ALA A 47 -5.11 5.66 11.77
CA ALA A 47 -4.87 6.59 12.88
C ALA A 47 -5.47 7.99 12.63
N ARG A 48 -5.71 8.35 11.37
CA ARG A 48 -6.36 9.60 10.93
C ARG A 48 -7.87 9.43 10.66
N GLY A 49 -8.46 8.31 11.09
CA GLY A 49 -9.89 8.04 10.96
C GLY A 49 -10.32 7.62 9.55
N TRP A 50 -9.40 7.21 8.68
CA TRP A 50 -9.75 6.63 7.39
C TRP A 50 -10.06 5.14 7.50
N GLN A 51 -11.05 4.70 6.73
CA GLN A 51 -11.23 3.30 6.41
C GLN A 51 -10.42 2.99 5.14
N VAL A 52 -9.40 2.16 5.25
CA VAL A 52 -8.47 1.86 4.15
C VAL A 52 -8.91 0.60 3.40
N PHE A 53 -8.72 0.64 2.08
CA PHE A 53 -9.00 -0.42 1.13
C PHE A 53 -7.76 -0.63 0.26
N LEU A 54 -7.35 -1.89 0.12
CA LEU A 54 -6.36 -2.31 -0.87
C LEU A 54 -7.15 -2.91 -2.03
N GLY A 55 -7.00 -2.34 -3.22
CA GLY A 55 -7.75 -2.73 -4.41
C GLY A 55 -6.83 -2.92 -5.61
N GLY A 56 -7.35 -3.46 -6.71
CA GLY A 56 -6.56 -3.66 -7.93
C GLY A 56 -5.60 -4.85 -7.91
N ALA A 57 -5.65 -5.67 -6.86
CA ALA A 57 -4.91 -6.93 -6.77
C ALA A 57 -5.13 -7.78 -8.04
N GLY A 58 -4.06 -8.00 -8.82
CA GLY A 58 -4.09 -8.82 -10.04
C GLY A 58 -4.64 -8.12 -11.30
N SER A 59 -4.88 -6.80 -11.26
CA SER A 59 -5.19 -6.00 -12.47
C SER A 59 -3.92 -5.53 -13.19
N GLU A 60 -4.02 -5.16 -14.47
CA GLU A 60 -2.91 -4.54 -15.23
C GLU A 60 -2.42 -3.23 -14.59
N ASP A 61 -3.30 -2.52 -13.88
CA ASP A 61 -3.01 -1.23 -13.23
C ASP A 61 -2.41 -1.39 -11.82
N GLY A 62 -2.39 -2.62 -11.32
CA GLY A 62 -1.75 -2.95 -10.07
C GLY A 62 -2.50 -2.68 -8.77
N GLU A 63 -1.99 -3.23 -7.67
CA GLU A 63 -2.54 -2.99 -6.33
C GLU A 63 -2.29 -1.55 -5.88
N TYR A 64 -3.35 -0.92 -5.38
CA TYR A 64 -3.33 0.45 -4.88
C TYR A 64 -3.90 0.57 -3.47
N VAL A 65 -3.53 1.65 -2.79
CA VAL A 65 -4.11 2.06 -1.51
C VAL A 65 -5.16 3.13 -1.76
N ALA A 66 -6.39 2.86 -1.34
CA ALA A 66 -7.48 3.83 -1.30
C ALA A 66 -8.05 3.94 0.12
N ALA A 67 -8.71 5.04 0.41
CA ALA A 67 -9.25 5.32 1.72
C ALA A 67 -10.60 6.03 1.62
N ARG A 68 -11.48 5.79 2.59
CA ARG A 68 -12.77 6.47 2.70
C ARG A 68 -13.05 6.94 4.12
N ARG A 69 -13.69 8.10 4.27
CA ARG A 69 -14.21 8.61 5.56
C ARG A 69 -15.73 8.49 5.64
N GLY A 70 -16.25 8.53 6.87
CA GLY A 70 -17.68 8.40 7.15
C GLY A 70 -18.55 9.54 6.58
N ASP A 71 -17.94 10.67 6.23
CA ASP A 71 -18.57 11.80 5.54
C ASP A 71 -18.71 11.59 4.01
N GLY A 72 -18.21 10.46 3.50
CA GLY A 72 -18.25 10.12 2.08
C GLY A 72 -17.01 10.54 1.28
N GLN A 73 -16.05 11.25 1.89
CA GLN A 73 -14.79 11.57 1.24
C GLN A 73 -14.05 10.27 0.89
N SER A 74 -13.60 10.16 -0.36
CA SER A 74 -12.79 9.04 -0.85
C SER A 74 -11.47 9.58 -1.38
N LEU A 75 -10.39 8.86 -1.12
CA LEU A 75 -9.03 9.21 -1.48
C LEU A 75 -8.39 8.00 -2.17
N PHE A 76 -7.90 8.20 -3.39
CA PHE A 76 -6.88 7.33 -3.96
C PHE A 76 -5.52 7.86 -3.52
N LEU A 77 -4.68 7.01 -2.94
CA LEU A 77 -3.42 7.45 -2.35
C LEU A 77 -2.21 7.18 -3.27
N CYS A 78 -1.98 5.91 -3.62
CA CYS A 78 -0.81 5.49 -4.39
C CYS A 78 -1.00 4.09 -4.98
N HIS A 79 -0.24 3.77 -6.02
CA HIS A 79 -0.02 2.40 -6.48
C HIS A 79 1.09 1.78 -5.63
N LEU A 80 0.75 0.71 -4.90
CA LEU A 80 1.67 0.07 -3.96
C LEU A 80 2.72 -0.79 -4.68
N GLU A 81 2.38 -1.30 -5.87
CA GLU A 81 3.27 -2.13 -6.69
C GLU A 81 4.11 -1.35 -7.70
N GLU A 82 3.84 -0.07 -7.93
CA GLU A 82 4.63 0.71 -8.88
C GLU A 82 6.03 0.95 -8.28
N PRO A 83 7.13 0.46 -8.89
CA PRO A 83 8.45 0.51 -8.28
C PRO A 83 8.93 1.91 -7.92
N ALA A 84 8.56 2.94 -8.69
CA ALA A 84 8.93 4.31 -8.37
C ALA A 84 8.21 4.82 -7.10
N GLU A 85 6.90 4.62 -7.01
CA GLU A 85 6.09 5.03 -5.86
C GLU A 85 6.49 4.25 -4.59
N ALA A 86 6.63 2.93 -4.71
CA ALA A 86 7.05 2.08 -3.59
C ALA A 86 8.41 2.50 -3.02
N ARG A 87 9.39 2.83 -3.88
CA ARG A 87 10.70 3.33 -3.40
C ARG A 87 10.59 4.70 -2.74
N ALA A 88 9.76 5.59 -3.29
CA ALA A 88 9.55 6.91 -2.72
C ALA A 88 8.94 6.81 -1.31
N ILE A 89 7.91 6.00 -1.14
CA ILE A 89 7.24 5.77 0.16
C ILE A 89 8.17 5.09 1.15
N ALA A 90 8.89 4.05 0.72
CA ALA A 90 9.85 3.33 1.57
C ALA A 90 10.96 4.24 2.12
N ALA A 91 11.34 5.28 1.38
CA ALA A 91 12.36 6.24 1.78
C ALA A 91 11.87 7.28 2.81
N LEU A 92 10.57 7.40 3.03
CA LEU A 92 10.01 8.33 4.02
C LEU A 92 10.21 7.76 5.44
N ASP A 93 10.69 8.58 6.37
CA ASP A 93 10.53 8.32 7.80
C ASP A 93 9.09 8.63 8.26
N ASP A 94 8.76 8.41 9.52
CA ASP A 94 7.38 8.59 10.01
C ASP A 94 6.91 10.04 9.99
N ALA A 95 7.81 11.01 10.19
CA ALA A 95 7.46 12.43 10.11
C ALA A 95 7.24 12.86 8.67
N ALA A 96 8.08 12.40 7.74
CA ALA A 96 7.96 12.65 6.33
C ALA A 96 6.72 11.97 5.73
N LEU A 97 6.42 10.74 6.15
CA LEU A 97 5.19 10.03 5.77
C LEU A 97 3.96 10.80 6.25
N ALA A 98 3.98 11.31 7.48
CA ALA A 98 2.86 12.07 8.00
C ALA A 98 2.59 13.33 7.17
N ARG A 99 3.63 14.08 6.80
CA ARG A 99 3.47 15.27 5.93
C ARG A 99 3.01 14.90 4.53
N TRP A 100 3.55 13.84 3.95
CA TRP A 100 3.15 13.37 2.63
C TRP A 100 1.67 12.99 2.59
N LEU A 101 1.16 12.35 3.65
CA LEU A 101 -0.27 12.07 3.80
C LEU A 101 -1.10 13.36 3.93
N ASP A 102 -0.62 14.38 4.65
CA ASP A 102 -1.31 15.68 4.74
C ASP A 102 -1.41 16.36 3.36
N GLU A 103 -0.33 16.33 2.59
CA GLU A 103 -0.27 16.86 1.21
C GLU A 103 -1.20 16.09 0.25
N ALA A 104 -1.35 14.78 0.48
CA ALA A 104 -2.29 13.93 -0.24
C ALA A 104 -3.76 14.12 0.20
N GLY A 105 -4.02 14.91 1.24
CA GLY A 105 -5.37 15.18 1.76
C GLY A 105 -5.94 14.10 2.67
N ALA A 106 -5.08 13.27 3.27
CA ALA A 106 -5.43 12.24 4.26
C ALA A 106 -5.41 12.79 5.69
#